data_AF-A0A914NC14-F1
#
_entry.id   AF-A0A914NC14-F1
#
_cell.length_a   1.000
_cell.length_b   1.000
_cell.length_c   1.000
_cell.angle_alpha   90.00
_cell.angle_beta   90.00
_cell.angle_gamma   90.00
#
_symmetry.space_group_name_H-M   'P 1'
#
loop_
_entity.id
_entity.type
_entity.pdbx_description
1 polymer ?
#
loop_
_entity_poly.entity_id
_entity_poly.type
_entity_poly.pdbx_seq_one_letter_code
_entity_poly.pdbx_strand_id
1 'polypeptide(L)'
;MFFTTIITIQKSFTSINRQCAEECSRNCESTGYGQDQVSCTDCCEENNCNSNFTLEYYYSVMGRQFTSWTRPVKNEAKFNEKNGLKFLY
;
A
#
# COMPACT_ATOMS: atom_id res chain seq x y z
N MET A 1 1.07 10.11 -16.06
CA MET A 1 0.93 10.19 -14.59
C MET A 1 2.24 9.80 -13.92
N PHE A 2 2.60 10.41 -12.80
CA PHE A 2 3.75 9.99 -11.98
C PHE A 2 3.26 9.22 -10.77
N PHE A 3 4.04 8.23 -10.32
CA PHE A 3 3.70 7.49 -9.13
C PHE A 3 4.92 7.12 -8.30
N THR A 4 4.63 6.92 -7.01
CA THR A 4 5.56 6.46 -5.98
C THR A 4 4.96 5.24 -5.32
N THR A 5 5.67 4.12 -5.36
CA THR A 5 5.28 2.90 -4.67
C THR A 5 6.24 2.66 -3.51
N ILE A 6 5.69 2.60 -2.30
CA ILE A 6 6.43 2.33 -1.07
C ILE A 6 6.18 0.89 -0.68
N ILE A 7 7.27 0.13 -0.52
CA ILE A 7 7.22 -1.29 -0.16
C ILE A 7 7.75 -1.45 1.25
N THR A 8 6.99 -2.17 2.07
CA THR A 8 7.39 -2.59 3.41
C THR A 8 7.22 -4.10 3.55
N ILE A 9 8.01 -4.71 4.43
CA ILE A 9 7.91 -6.13 4.78
C ILE A 9 7.95 -6.21 6.30
N GLN A 10 6.95 -6.86 6.92
CA GLN A 10 6.83 -6.96 8.39
C GLN A 10 6.91 -5.59 9.08
N LYS A 11 6.23 -4.57 8.52
CA LYS A 11 6.26 -3.17 8.97
C LYS A 11 7.64 -2.49 8.91
N SER A 12 8.63 -3.14 8.31
CA SER A 12 9.95 -2.55 8.05
C SER A 12 10.00 -1.95 6.66
N PHE A 13 10.60 -0.77 6.54
CA PHE A 13 10.87 -0.14 5.25
C PHE A 13 11.74 -1.04 4.39
N THR A 14 11.33 -1.27 3.13
CA THR A 14 12.11 -2.07 2.17
C THR A 14 12.64 -1.21 1.03
N SER A 15 11.74 -0.54 0.30
CA SER A 15 12.14 0.24 -0.88
C SER A 15 11.08 1.26 -1.30
N ILE A 16 11.49 2.20 -2.14
CA ILE A 16 10.60 3.13 -2.84
C ILE A 16 10.88 3.02 -4.33
N ASN A 17 9.85 2.76 -5.13
CA ASN A 17 9.91 2.78 -6.58
C ASN A 17 9.19 4.02 -7.12
N ARG A 18 9.75 4.67 -8.14
CA ARG A 18 9.21 5.89 -8.75
C ARG A 18 9.22 5.76 -10.25
N GLN A 19 8.06 5.90 -10.86
CA GLN A 19 7.88 5.64 -12.27
C GLN A 19 6.80 6.56 -12.86
N CYS A 20 6.72 6.57 -14.18
CA CYS A 20 5.68 7.23 -14.94
C CYS A 20 4.89 6.18 -15.73
N ALA A 21 3.56 6.31 -15.74
CA ALA A 21 2.64 5.44 -16.46
C ALA A 21 1.46 6.24 -17.03
N GLU A 22 0.76 5.65 -18.00
CA GLU A 22 -0.48 6.21 -18.57
C GLU A 22 -1.60 6.24 -17.52
N GLU A 23 -1.72 5.17 -16.74
CA GLU A 23 -2.67 5.04 -15.64
C GLU A 23 -1.95 4.83 -14.30
N CYS A 24 -2.56 5.28 -13.20
CA CYS A 24 -2.08 5.00 -11.86
C CYS A 24 -3.25 4.84 -10.89
N SER A 25 -3.24 3.75 -10.13
CA SER A 25 -4.22 3.49 -9.08
C SER A 25 -3.60 3.80 -7.71
N ARG A 26 -4.26 4.68 -6.94
CA ARG A 26 -3.88 4.93 -5.54
C ARG A 26 -4.44 3.81 -4.68
N ASN A 27 -3.62 2.81 -4.38
CA ASN A 27 -4.01 1.68 -3.55
C ASN A 27 -2.87 1.25 -2.61
N CYS A 28 -3.23 0.46 -1.59
CA CYS A 28 -2.29 -0.24 -0.73
C CYS A 28 -2.63 -1.73 -0.81
N GLU A 29 -1.73 -2.50 -1.40
CA GLU A 29 -1.89 -3.95 -1.57
C GLU A 29 -1.01 -4.67 -0.57
N SER A 30 -1.56 -5.69 0.08
CA SER A 30 -0.81 -6.60 0.94
C SER A 30 -0.69 -7.94 0.22
N THR A 31 0.53 -8.43 0.04
CA THR A 31 0.81 -9.73 -0.57
C THR A 31 1.55 -10.62 0.41
N GLY A 32 1.24 -11.92 0.40
CA GLY A 32 1.93 -12.92 1.22
C GLY A 32 1.12 -13.41 2.43
N TYR A 33 0.87 -14.71 2.48
CA TYR A 33 0.31 -15.38 3.65
C TYR A 33 1.40 -15.51 4.73
N GLY A 34 1.53 -14.52 5.60
CA GLY A 34 2.50 -14.51 6.71
C GLY A 34 3.84 -13.83 6.42
N GLN A 35 4.04 -13.32 5.19
CA GLN A 35 4.99 -12.24 4.95
C GLN A 35 4.17 -10.99 4.70
N ASP A 36 4.13 -10.07 5.65
CA ASP A 36 3.37 -8.83 5.55
C ASP A 36 4.08 -7.87 4.57
N GLN A 37 4.15 -8.23 3.28
CA GLN A 37 4.63 -7.32 2.26
C GLN A 37 3.48 -6.37 1.91
N VAL A 38 3.64 -5.09 2.21
CA VAL A 38 2.66 -4.04 1.88
C VAL A 38 3.28 -3.11 0.87
N SER A 39 2.58 -2.93 -0.25
CA SER A 39 2.93 -2.03 -1.33
C SER A 39 1.87 -0.93 -1.44
N CYS A 40 2.22 0.30 -1.09
CA CYS A 40 1.33 1.45 -1.20
C CYS A 40 1.76 2.37 -2.34
N THR A 41 0.85 2.63 -3.28
CA THR A 41 1.07 3.49 -4.43
C THR A 41 0.36 4.83 -4.25
N ASP A 42 1.11 5.91 -4.49
CA ASP A 42 0.59 7.27 -4.55
C ASP A 42 0.83 7.84 -5.95
N CYS A 43 -0.20 8.52 -6.49
CA CYS A 43 -0.21 9.02 -7.86
C CYS A 43 -0.28 10.54 -7.86
N CYS A 44 0.35 11.19 -8.83
CA CYS A 44 0.25 12.64 -9.03
C CYS A 44 0.48 13.01 -10.50
N GLU A 45 -0.01 14.18 -10.93
CA GLU A 45 0.01 14.61 -12.33
C GLU A 45 1.05 15.69 -12.63
N GLU A 46 1.49 16.43 -11.61
CA GLU A 46 2.46 17.50 -11.79
C GLU A 46 3.86 16.98 -12.11
N ASN A 47 4.64 17.75 -12.89
CA ASN A 47 6.00 17.36 -13.23
C ASN A 47 6.85 17.18 -11.96
N ASN A 48 7.52 16.03 -11.86
CA ASN A 48 8.42 15.68 -10.75
C ASN A 48 7.76 15.66 -9.35
N CYS A 49 6.43 15.53 -9.27
CA CYS A 49 5.69 15.48 -8.00
C CYS A 49 5.99 14.24 -7.15
N ASN A 50 6.48 13.15 -7.78
CA ASN A 50 6.88 11.93 -7.09
C ASN A 50 8.26 12.05 -6.40
N SER A 51 8.90 13.22 -6.40
CA SER A 51 10.20 13.48 -5.77
C SER A 51 10.14 13.80 -4.27
N ASN A 52 9.01 13.54 -3.60
CA ASN A 52 8.95 13.73 -2.16
C ASN A 52 9.67 12.58 -1.41
N PHE A 53 10.58 12.93 -0.50
CA PHE A 53 11.38 12.00 0.32
C PHE A 53 11.19 12.24 1.83
N THR A 54 10.25 13.10 2.23
CA THR A 54 10.06 13.40 3.65
C THR A 54 9.48 12.20 4.40
N LEU A 55 9.83 12.10 5.68
CA LEU A 55 9.28 11.09 6.57
C LEU A 55 7.76 11.26 6.75
N GLU A 56 7.28 12.50 6.76
CA GLU A 56 5.86 12.83 6.82
C GLU A 56 5.11 12.30 5.60
N TYR A 57 5.68 12.45 4.40
CA TYR A 57 5.10 11.90 3.17
C TYR A 57 5.02 10.38 3.24
N TYR A 58 6.10 9.72 3.67
CA TYR A 58 6.12 8.28 3.89
C TYR A 58 4.99 7.82 4.84
N TYR A 59 4.85 8.47 6.00
CA TYR A 59 3.77 8.14 6.95
C TYR A 59 2.38 8.42 6.38
N SER A 60 2.21 9.45 5.56
CA SER A 60 0.92 9.76 4.94
C SER A 60 0.48 8.70 3.92
N VAL A 61 1.43 8.15 3.15
CA VAL A 61 1.16 7.11 2.15
C VAL A 61 0.95 5.77 2.84
N MET A 62 1.83 5.40 3.77
CA MET A 62 1.70 4.16 4.55
C MET A 62 0.53 4.21 5.54
N GLY A 63 0.06 5.38 5.97
CA GLY A 63 -1.11 5.52 6.82
C GLY A 63 -2.41 5.07 6.13
N ARG A 64 -2.41 4.97 4.80
CA ARG A 64 -3.51 4.41 4.00
C ARG A 64 -3.53 2.89 4.01
N GLN A 65 -2.50 2.24 4.57
CA GLN A 65 -2.49 0.78 4.73
C GLN A 65 -3.66 0.38 5.63
N PHE A 66 -4.71 -0.18 5.05
CA PHE A 66 -5.71 -0.93 5.78
C PHE A 66 -5.35 -2.41 5.67
N THR A 67 -4.44 -2.87 6.54
CA THR A 67 -4.21 -4.31 6.69
C THR A 67 -4.94 -4.78 7.94
N SER A 68 -6.01 -5.56 7.76
CA SER A 68 -6.73 -6.19 8.88
C SER A 68 -5.98 -7.39 9.47
N TRP A 69 -4.76 -7.66 9.02
CA TRP A 69 -4.06 -8.91 9.25
C TRP A 69 -2.85 -8.69 10.15
N THR A 70 -3.03 -8.91 11.45
CA THR A 70 -1.94 -9.21 12.39
C THR A 70 -1.98 -10.66 12.86
N ARG A 71 -2.99 -11.45 12.43
CA ARG A 71 -3.15 -12.85 12.80
C ARG A 71 -3.88 -13.61 11.69
N PRO A 72 -3.39 -14.79 11.26
CA PRO A 72 -4.12 -15.62 10.30
C PRO A 72 -5.43 -16.12 10.92
N VAL A 73 -6.53 -15.99 10.18
CA VAL A 73 -7.85 -16.51 10.58
C VAL A 73 -8.33 -17.56 9.58
N LYS A 74 -9.00 -18.59 10.11
CA LYS A 74 -9.58 -19.67 9.31
C LYS A 74 -10.76 -19.12 8.49
N ASN A 75 -10.81 -19.41 7.18
CA ASN A 75 -11.83 -18.92 6.25
C ASN A 75 -11.89 -17.39 6.13
N GLU A 76 -10.76 -16.81 5.76
CA GLU A 76 -10.51 -15.39 5.55
C GLU A 76 -11.62 -14.61 4.82
N ALA A 77 -12.09 -15.08 3.66
CA ALA A 77 -13.12 -14.38 2.89
C ALA A 77 -14.41 -14.14 3.72
N LYS A 78 -14.83 -15.13 4.52
CA LYS A 78 -16.00 -15.02 5.40
C LYS A 78 -15.74 -14.15 6.61
N PHE A 79 -14.51 -14.13 7.13
CA PHE A 79 -14.13 -13.23 8.20
C PHE A 79 -14.16 -11.77 7.73
N ASN A 80 -13.66 -11.50 6.54
CA ASN A 80 -13.64 -10.16 5.96
C ASN A 80 -15.07 -9.65 5.71
N GLU A 81 -15.92 -10.48 5.10
CA GLU A 81 -17.34 -10.19 4.90
C GLU A 81 -18.07 -9.90 6.23
N LYS A 82 -17.83 -10.73 7.26
CA LYS A 82 -18.45 -10.57 8.58
C LYS A 82 -18.02 -9.30 9.32
N ASN A 83 -16.77 -8.86 9.14
CA ASN A 83 -16.23 -7.68 9.81
C ASN A 83 -16.36 -6.40 8.96
N GLY A 84 -17.03 -6.47 7.81
CA GLY A 84 -17.19 -5.32 6.91
C GLY A 84 -15.86 -4.84 6.33
N LEU A 85 -14.84 -5.70 6.30
CA LEU A 85 -13.52 -5.40 5.77
C LEU A 85 -13.60 -5.51 4.25
N LYS A 86 -13.72 -4.36 3.59
CA LYS A 86 -13.66 -4.27 2.14
C LYS A 86 -12.26 -3.86 1.71
N PHE A 87 -11.59 -4.77 1.02
CA PHE A 87 -10.41 -4.44 0.24
C PHE A 87 -10.91 -3.94 -1.11
N LEU A 88 -10.43 -2.76 -1.53
CA LEU A 88 -10.66 -2.28 -2.87
C LEU A 88 -9.79 -3.16 -3.79
N TYR A 89 -10.40 -4.20 -4.35
CA TYR A 89 -9.87 -4.92 -5.51
C TYR A 89 -10.01 -4.02 -6.73
#